data_AF-A0ABD0PI87-F1
#
_entry.id   AF-A0ABD0PI87-F1
#
_cell.length_a   1.000
_cell.length_b   1.000
_cell.length_c   1.000
_cell.angle_alpha   90.00
_cell.angle_beta   90.00
_cell.angle_gamma   90.00
#
_symmetry.space_group_name_H-M   'P 1'
#
loop_
_entity.id
_entity.type
_entity.pdbx_description
1 polymer ?
#
loop_
_entity_poly.entity_id
_entity_poly.type
_entity_poly.pdbx_seq_one_letter_code
_entity_poly.pdbx_strand_id
1 'polypeptide(L)' 'KFYIELKEIMERDPLSQLCENEKDLIWTLRYDCRENFPQSLPKLLLSVKWSKHEDMAQ' A
#
# COMPACT_ATOMS: atom_id res chain seq x y z
N LYS A 1 -9.69 -6.57 11.21
CA LYS A 1 -10.22 -7.05 9.91
C LYS A 1 -9.32 -6.59 8.77
N PHE A 2 -9.07 -5.29 8.62
CA PHE A 2 -8.17 -4.72 7.59
C PHE A 2 -6.71 -5.20 7.64
N TYR A 3 -6.18 -5.54 8.82
CA TYR A 3 -4.82 -6.08 8.94
C TYR A 3 -4.62 -7.43 8.21
N ILE A 4 -5.64 -8.29 8.21
CA ILE A 4 -5.58 -9.60 7.54
C ILE A 4 -5.52 -9.39 6.02
N GLU A 5 -6.40 -8.52 5.52
CA GLU A 5 -6.47 -8.14 4.10
C GLU A 5 -5.17 -7.46 3.65
N LEU A 6 -4.61 -6.55 4.47
CA LEU A 6 -3.31 -5.93 4.20
C LEU A 6 -2.20 -6.98 4.10
N LYS A 7 -2.16 -7.95 5.03
CA LYS A 7 -1.17 -9.03 5.01
C LYS A 7 -1.31 -9.89 3.74
N GLU A 8 -2.52 -10.27 3.36
CA GLU A 8 -2.77 -11.03 2.12
C GLU A 8 -2.30 -10.25 0.89
N ILE A 9 -2.58 -8.94 0.82
CA ILE A 9 -2.10 -8.08 -0.26
C ILE A 9 -0.57 -8.02 -0.25
N MET A 10 0.09 -7.96 0.92
CA MET A 10 1.55 -7.95 1.03
C MET A 10 2.20 -9.28 0.65
N GLU A 11 1.55 -10.42 0.90
CA GLU A 11 2.05 -11.76 0.54
C GLU A 11 1.86 -12.11 -0.94
N ARG A 12 1.04 -11.36 -1.70
CA ARG A 12 0.91 -11.55 -3.16
C ARG A 12 2.20 -11.27 -3.92
N ASP A 13 2.30 -11.85 -5.11
CA ASP A 13 3.42 -11.62 -6.02
C ASP A 13 3.65 -10.11 -6.29
N PRO A 14 4.91 -9.64 -6.37
CA PRO A 14 5.23 -8.24 -6.64
C PRO A 14 4.68 -7.71 -7.98
N LEU A 15 4.43 -8.58 -8.96
CA LEU A 15 3.86 -8.24 -10.26
C LEU A 15 2.33 -8.27 -10.25
N SER A 16 1.70 -8.64 -9.13
CA SER A 16 0.23 -8.60 -9.03
C SER A 16 -0.26 -7.15 -9.09
N GLN A 17 -1.27 -6.91 -9.93
CA GLN A 17 -1.92 -5.61 -9.99
C GLN A 17 -2.73 -5.35 -8.71
N LEU A 18 -2.54 -4.15 -8.14
CA LEU A 18 -3.37 -3.64 -7.06
C LEU A 18 -4.60 -2.94 -7.64
N CYS A 19 -5.79 -3.32 -7.17
CA CYS A 19 -7.01 -2.57 -7.49
C CYS A 19 -7.06 -1.25 -6.70
N GLU A 20 -7.93 -0.31 -7.10
CA GLU A 20 -8.01 1.01 -6.44
C GLU A 20 -8.33 0.91 -4.94
N ASN A 21 -9.21 -0.01 -4.54
CA ASN A 21 -9.55 -0.21 -3.13
C ASN A 21 -8.34 -0.69 -2.31
N GLU A 22 -7.52 -1.58 -2.87
CA GLU A 22 -6.30 -2.08 -2.23
C GLU A 22 -5.26 -0.97 -2.10
N LYS A 23 -5.12 -0.13 -3.12
CA LYS A 23 -4.25 1.05 -3.08
C LYS A 23 -4.69 2.03 -1.99
N ASP A 24 -5.97 2.37 -1.94
CA ASP A 24 -6.52 3.26 -0.93
C ASP A 24 -6.33 2.68 0.49
N LEU A 25 -6.48 1.35 0.66
CA LEU A 25 -6.22 0.66 1.93
C LEU A 25 -4.74 0.73 2.34
N ILE A 26 -3.82 0.42 1.43
CA ILE A 26 -2.36 0.47 1.69
C ILE A 26 -1.93 1.89 2.08
N TRP A 27 -2.42 2.91 1.37
CA TRP A 27 -2.10 4.32 1.65
C TRP A 27 -2.67 4.78 3.00
N THR A 28 -3.89 4.35 3.32
CA THR A 28 -4.54 4.62 4.62
C THR A 28 -3.73 4.03 5.78
N LEU A 29 -3.18 2.83 5.60
CA LEU A 29 -2.41 2.10 6.61
C LEU A 29 -0.88 2.18 6.39
N ARG A 30 -0.39 3.25 5.74
CA ARG A 30 1.03 3.38 5.36
C ARG A 30 2.02 3.28 6.53
N TYR A 31 1.63 3.79 7.70
CA TYR A 31 2.46 3.72 8.90
C TYR A 31 2.55 2.28 9.42
N ASP A 32 1.44 1.55 9.48
CA ASP A 32 1.42 0.13 9.85
C ASP A 32 2.21 -0.73 8.86
N CYS A 33 2.14 -0.41 7.56
CA CYS A 33 2.94 -1.06 6.52
C CYS A 33 4.44 -0.88 6.80
N ARG A 34 4.86 0.35 7.13
CA ARG A 34 6.26 0.66 7.42
C ARG A 34 6.79 -0.08 8.65
N GLU A 35 5.98 -0.18 9.71
CA GLU A 35 6.41 -0.78 10.97
C GLU A 35 6.34 -2.32 10.97
N ASN A 36 5.34 -2.91 10.32
CA ASN A 36 5.11 -4.36 10.37
C ASN A 36 5.60 -5.09 9.11
N PHE A 37 5.74 -4.40 7.98
CA PHE A 37 6.05 -5.00 6.68
C PHE A 37 7.16 -4.22 5.96
N PRO A 38 8.45 -4.42 6.29
CA PRO A 38 9.54 -3.71 5.62
C PRO A 38 9.62 -3.97 4.10
N GLN A 39 9.03 -5.08 3.63
CA GLN A 39 8.92 -5.44 2.21
C GLN A 39 7.72 -4.76 1.50
N SER A 40 6.94 -3.93 2.21
CA SER A 40 5.75 -3.26 1.65
C SER A 40 6.07 -2.08 0.75
N LEU A 41 7.31 -1.58 0.77
CA LEU A 41 7.72 -0.37 0.07
C LEU A 41 7.34 -0.35 -1.43
N PRO A 42 7.53 -1.41 -2.23
CA PRO A 42 7.13 -1.42 -3.64
C PRO A 42 5.63 -1.25 -3.83
N LYS A 43 4.82 -1.93 -2.99
CA LYS A 43 3.36 -1.87 -3.04
C LYS A 43 2.84 -0.52 -2.54
N LEU A 44 3.52 0.07 -1.55
CA LEU A 44 3.23 1.41 -1.05
C LEU A 44 3.46 2.47 -2.15
N LEU A 45 4.59 2.40 -2.87
CA LEU A 45 4.87 3.31 -3.99
C LEU A 45 3.85 3.20 -5.13
N LEU A 46 3.32 1.99 -5.38
CA LEU A 46 2.27 1.75 -6.37
C LEU A 46 0.87 2.19 -5.90
N SER A 47 0.71 2.39 -4.59
CA SER A 47 -0.55 2.84 -3.98
C SER A 47 -0.74 4.36 -4.00
N VAL A 48 0.35 5.13 -4.12
CA VAL A 48 0.30 6.60 -4.15
C VAL A 48 -0.45 7.07 -5.41
N LYS A 49 -1.49 7.89 -5.21
CA LYS A 49 -2.15 8.62 -6.29
C LYS A 49 -1.30 9.85 -6.64
N TRP A 50 -0.32 9.66 -7.51
CA TRP A 50 0.57 10.72 -8.06
C TRP A 50 -0.15 11.88 -8.78
N SER A 51 -1.48 11.78 -8.95
CA SER A 51 -2.32 12.81 -9.55
C SER A 51 -2.70 13.95 -8.60
N LYS A 52 -2.47 13.82 -7.29
CA LYS A 52 -2.64 14.91 -6.31
C LYS A 52 -1.29 15.40 -5.83
N HIS A 53 -1.02 16.68 -6.07
CA HIS A 53 0.24 17.33 -5.71
C HIS A 53 0.55 17.31 -4.20
N GLU A 54 -0.48 17.12 -3.37
CA GLU A 54 -0.37 17.00 -1.90
C GLU A 54 0.20 15.64 -1.44
N ASP A 55 -0.06 14.55 -2.19
CA ASP A 55 0.41 13.20 -1.83
C ASP A 55 1.89 12.96 -2.22
N MET A 56 2.50 13.86 -3.01
CA MET A 56 3.91 13.76 -3.41
C MET A 56 4.91 14.35 -2.40
N ALA A 57 4.44 15.18 -1.45
CA ALA A 57 5.32 15.91 -0.53
C ALA A 57 5.44 15.26 0.88
N GLN A 58 4.73 14.15 1.13
CA GLN A 58 4.72 13.43 2.41
C GLN A 58 5.79 12.35 2.52
#